data_AF-A0AA41WZL1-F1
#
_entry.id   AF-A0AA41WZL1-F1
#
_cell.length_a   1.000
_cell.length_b   1.000
_cell.length_c   1.000
_cell.angle_alpha   90.00
_cell.angle_beta   90.00
_cell.angle_gamma   90.00
#
_symmetry.space_group_name_H-M   'P 1'
#
loop_
_entity.id
_entity.type
_entity.pdbx_description
1 polymer ?
#
loop_
_entity_poly.entity_id
_entity_poly.type
_entity_poly.pdbx_seq_one_letter_code
_entity_poly.pdbx_strand_id
1 'polypeptide(L)'
;MLANQLIQRFNPSIKQLLFISAALGIAVCVILGTKQIINMNENVTRYQQNEVVVNIMSVLDNVAHQHALERGLSAGFVGSGNKAVFKRLEAQRKLADESVLNLERFLLTVDKSKLNLSFIDMLYGRLSKKSMIRQQVDARNGSQFFIYYSSINRKVSKRTAITPSIFI
;
A
#
# COMPACT_ATOMS: atom_id res chain seq x y z
N MET A 1 -58.09 -27.76 -31.81
CA MET A 1 -58.75 -26.51 -32.27
C MET A 1 -58.39 -25.28 -31.42
N LEU A 2 -58.36 -25.38 -30.08
CA LEU A 2 -57.97 -24.28 -29.18
C LEU A 2 -56.52 -23.76 -29.36
N ALA A 3 -55.56 -24.65 -29.69
CA ALA A 3 -54.16 -24.26 -29.94
C ALA A 3 -53.99 -23.33 -31.16
N ASN A 4 -54.82 -23.50 -32.20
CA ASN A 4 -54.75 -22.69 -33.41
C ASN A 4 -55.34 -21.28 -33.22
N GLN A 5 -56.26 -21.12 -32.27
CA GLN A 5 -56.85 -19.82 -31.93
C GLN A 5 -55.93 -18.95 -31.06
N LEU A 6 -55.05 -19.57 -30.27
CA LEU A 6 -54.04 -18.85 -29.49
C LEU A 6 -52.94 -18.23 -30.37
N ILE A 7 -52.58 -18.90 -31.46
CA ILE A 7 -51.55 -18.45 -32.41
C ILE A 7 -52.05 -17.27 -33.26
N GLN A 8 -53.31 -17.28 -33.70
CA GLN A 8 -53.88 -16.16 -34.48
C GLN A 8 -54.09 -14.89 -33.65
N ARG A 9 -54.29 -15.01 -32.32
CA ARG A 9 -54.41 -13.85 -31.42
C ARG A 9 -53.06 -13.16 -31.17
N PHE A 10 -51.95 -13.86 -31.43
CA PHE A 10 -50.57 -13.39 -31.27
C PHE A 10 -49.88 -13.21 -32.64
N ASN A 11 -50.56 -12.63 -33.63
CA ASN A 11 -49.92 -12.21 -34.87
C ASN A 11 -49.68 -10.68 -34.81
N PRO A 12 -48.62 -10.21 -34.10
CA PRO A 12 -48.35 -8.79 -33.98
C PRO A 12 -48.11 -8.21 -35.38
N SER A 13 -48.67 -7.02 -35.62
CA SER A 13 -48.39 -6.29 -36.86
C SER A 13 -46.88 -6.03 -36.96
N ILE A 14 -46.32 -6.04 -38.17
CA ILE A 14 -44.89 -5.80 -38.43
C ILE A 14 -44.40 -4.51 -37.71
N LYS A 15 -45.26 -3.50 -37.58
CA LYS A 15 -44.99 -2.25 -36.84
C LYS A 15 -44.83 -2.47 -35.33
N GLN A 16 -45.66 -3.33 -34.72
CA GLN A 16 -45.57 -3.68 -33.30
C GLN A 16 -44.32 -4.52 -33.02
N LEU A 17 -43.97 -5.43 -33.93
CA LEU A 17 -42.74 -6.23 -33.83
C LEU A 17 -41.48 -5.33 -33.89
N LEU A 18 -41.47 -4.34 -34.78
CA LEU A 18 -40.41 -3.32 -34.87
C LEU A 18 -40.32 -2.45 -33.60
N PHE A 19 -41.46 -2.06 -33.02
CA PHE A 19 -41.47 -1.30 -31.78
C PHE A 19 -40.95 -2.11 -30.58
N ILE A 20 -41.32 -3.40 -30.50
CA ILE A 20 -40.88 -4.29 -29.42
C ILE A 20 -39.38 -4.56 -29.50
N SER A 21 -38.84 -4.80 -30.71
CA SER A 21 -37.41 -5.04 -30.88
C SER A 21 -36.57 -3.80 -30.56
N ALA A 22 -37.03 -2.61 -30.95
CA ALA A 22 -36.39 -1.34 -30.60
C ALA A 22 -36.43 -1.08 -29.09
N ALA A 23 -37.59 -1.28 -28.45
CA ALA A 23 -37.74 -1.11 -27.00
C ALA A 23 -36.84 -2.08 -26.21
N LEU A 24 -36.73 -3.33 -26.68
CA LEU A 24 -35.83 -4.32 -26.08
C LEU A 24 -34.36 -3.91 -26.20
N GLY A 25 -33.95 -3.41 -27.37
CA GLY A 25 -32.59 -2.90 -27.57
C GLY A 25 -32.25 -1.74 -26.64
N ILE A 26 -33.17 -0.79 -26.50
CA ILE A 26 -33.00 0.35 -25.57
C ILE A 26 -32.91 -0.13 -24.12
N ALA A 27 -33.77 -1.06 -23.71
CA ALA A 27 -33.75 -1.61 -22.35
C ALA A 27 -32.42 -2.31 -22.02
N VAL A 28 -31.86 -3.09 -22.96
CA VAL A 28 -30.55 -3.73 -22.80
C VAL A 28 -29.45 -2.67 -22.65
N CYS A 29 -29.45 -1.63 -23.48
CA CYS A 29 -28.48 -0.53 -23.38
C CYS A 29 -28.55 0.19 -22.02
N VAL A 30 -29.75 0.43 -21.48
CA VAL A 30 -29.93 1.07 -20.16
C VAL A 30 -29.42 0.19 -19.02
N ILE A 31 -29.68 -1.13 -19.06
CA ILE A 31 -29.19 -2.07 -18.05
C ILE A 31 -27.67 -2.18 -18.09
N LEU A 32 -27.07 -2.25 -19.28
CA LEU A 32 -25.61 -2.29 -19.44
C LEU A 32 -24.98 -0.97 -19.00
N GLY A 33 -25.56 0.17 -19.38
CA GLY A 33 -25.08 1.50 -19.00
C GLY A 33 -25.12 1.73 -17.48
N THR A 34 -26.21 1.35 -16.81
CA THR A 34 -26.33 1.48 -15.34
C THR A 34 -25.34 0.57 -14.62
N LYS A 35 -25.16 -0.68 -15.06
CA LYS A 35 -24.11 -1.57 -14.53
C LYS A 35 -22.71 -0.99 -14.71
N GLN A 36 -22.43 -0.37 -15.86
CA GLN A 36 -21.15 0.25 -16.14
C GLN A 36 -20.87 1.46 -15.24
N ILE A 37 -21.89 2.28 -14.96
CA ILE A 37 -21.78 3.43 -14.05
C ILE A 37 -21.53 2.98 -12.61
N ILE A 38 -22.25 1.94 -12.13
CA ILE A 38 -22.05 1.39 -10.79
C ILE A 38 -20.63 0.81 -10.64
N ASN A 39 -20.18 0.02 -11.62
CA ASN A 39 -18.81 -0.52 -11.63
C ASN A 39 -17.76 0.60 -11.65
N MET A 40 -17.98 1.68 -12.41
CA MET A 40 -17.05 2.81 -12.46
C MET A 40 -16.96 3.52 -11.10
N ASN A 41 -18.06 3.66 -10.38
CA ASN A 41 -18.09 4.30 -9.06
C ASN A 41 -17.44 3.45 -7.97
N GLU A 42 -17.62 2.12 -8.02
CA GLU A 42 -16.88 1.18 -7.17
C GLU A 42 -15.37 1.22 -7.47
N ASN A 43 -15.00 1.37 -8.74
CA ASN A 43 -13.60 1.51 -9.13
C ASN A 43 -12.97 2.81 -8.60
N VAL A 44 -13.68 3.95 -8.64
CA VAL A 44 -13.19 5.23 -8.07
C VAL A 44 -12.87 5.11 -6.58
N THR A 45 -13.71 4.42 -5.80
CA THR A 45 -13.46 4.19 -4.37
C THR A 45 -12.26 3.27 -4.13
N ARG A 46 -12.09 2.24 -4.98
CA ARG A 46 -10.91 1.35 -4.97
C ARG A 46 -9.62 2.06 -5.38
N TYR A 47 -9.68 3.03 -6.31
CA TYR A 47 -8.51 3.83 -6.72
C TYR A 47 -8.02 4.75 -5.60
N GLN A 48 -8.92 5.42 -4.87
CA GLN A 48 -8.54 6.29 -3.74
C GLN A 48 -7.95 5.50 -2.56
N GLN A 49 -8.49 4.31 -2.27
CA GLN A 49 -7.89 3.41 -1.27
C GLN A 49 -6.52 2.91 -1.72
N ASN A 50 -6.35 2.60 -3.01
CA ASN A 50 -5.05 2.21 -3.55
C ASN A 50 -4.01 3.34 -3.45
N GLU A 51 -4.39 4.60 -3.61
CA GLU A 51 -3.44 5.72 -3.52
C GLU A 51 -2.88 5.89 -2.10
N VAL A 52 -3.73 5.82 -1.06
CA VAL A 52 -3.28 5.89 0.34
C VAL A 52 -2.36 4.71 0.68
N VAL A 53 -2.71 3.50 0.21
CA VAL A 53 -1.90 2.29 0.46
C VAL A 53 -0.56 2.34 -0.29
N VAL A 54 -0.54 2.82 -1.53
CA VAL A 54 0.70 2.98 -2.30
C VAL A 54 1.59 4.05 -1.65
N ASN A 55 1.01 5.15 -1.20
CA ASN A 55 1.78 6.22 -0.55
C ASN A 55 2.37 5.78 0.80
N ILE A 56 1.60 5.08 1.66
CA ILE A 56 2.16 4.57 2.91
C ILE A 56 3.26 3.53 2.66
N MET A 57 3.12 2.68 1.61
CA MET A 57 4.16 1.73 1.22
C MET A 57 5.45 2.44 0.79
N SER A 58 5.35 3.50 0.00
CA SER A 58 6.49 4.30 -0.43
C SER A 58 7.24 4.92 0.77
N VAL A 59 6.48 5.50 1.72
CA VAL A 59 7.07 6.11 2.93
C VAL A 59 7.73 5.05 3.82
N LEU A 60 7.10 3.88 3.97
CA LEU A 60 7.68 2.75 4.71
C LEU A 60 8.93 2.19 4.03
N ASP A 61 8.94 2.07 2.71
CA ASP A 61 10.10 1.62 1.94
C ASP A 61 11.30 2.56 2.13
N ASN A 62 11.06 3.88 2.11
CA ASN A 62 12.09 4.86 2.43
C ASN A 62 12.66 4.66 3.85
N VAL A 63 11.82 4.40 4.85
CA VAL A 63 12.30 4.08 6.22
C VAL A 63 13.22 2.85 6.19
N ALA A 64 12.83 1.75 5.54
CA ALA A 64 13.69 0.58 5.43
C ALA A 64 14.99 0.86 4.68
N HIS A 65 14.91 1.61 3.57
CA HIS A 65 16.05 1.95 2.75
C HIS A 65 17.10 2.73 3.56
N GLN A 66 16.70 3.79 4.26
CA GLN A 66 17.63 4.60 5.05
C GLN A 66 18.26 3.79 6.21
N HIS A 67 17.51 2.89 6.85
CA HIS A 67 18.03 2.04 7.93
C HIS A 67 18.93 0.91 7.39
N ALA A 68 18.71 0.45 6.15
CA ALA A 68 19.61 -0.47 5.46
C ALA A 68 20.98 0.17 5.18
N LEU A 69 20.98 1.43 4.73
CA LEU A 69 22.19 2.22 4.52
C LEU A 69 22.92 2.47 5.85
N GLU A 70 22.18 2.84 6.91
CA GLU A 70 22.74 3.02 8.25
C GLU A 70 23.41 1.73 8.76
N ARG A 71 22.80 0.55 8.51
CA ARG A 71 23.41 -0.76 8.82
C ARG A 71 24.74 -0.96 8.10
N GLY A 72 24.77 -0.69 6.80
CA GLY A 72 25.96 -0.87 5.97
C GLY A 72 27.12 -0.01 6.44
N LEU A 73 26.85 1.27 6.72
CA LEU A 73 27.85 2.21 7.25
C LEU A 73 28.26 1.87 8.69
N SER A 74 27.33 1.38 9.51
CA SER A 74 27.65 0.89 10.87
C SER A 74 28.62 -0.29 10.81
N ALA A 75 28.37 -1.27 9.93
CA ALA A 75 29.28 -2.40 9.74
C ALA A 75 30.66 -1.95 9.23
N GLY A 76 30.68 -1.05 8.25
CA GLY A 76 31.91 -0.46 7.73
C GLY A 76 32.70 0.28 8.80
N PHE A 77 32.03 1.05 9.67
CA PHE A 77 32.70 1.77 10.76
C PHE A 77 33.20 0.82 11.86
N VAL A 78 32.38 -0.14 12.31
CA VAL A 78 32.79 -1.12 13.34
C VAL A 78 34.02 -1.91 12.87
N GLY A 79 33.99 -2.40 11.63
CA GLY A 79 35.06 -3.20 11.04
C GLY A 79 36.33 -2.40 10.76
N SER A 80 36.24 -1.18 10.25
CA SER A 80 37.41 -0.39 9.83
C SER A 80 37.94 0.59 10.89
N GLY A 81 37.10 1.06 11.82
CA GLY A 81 37.42 2.17 12.73
C GLY A 81 37.67 3.51 12.02
N ASN A 82 37.40 3.62 10.72
CA ASN A 82 37.78 4.77 9.91
C ASN A 82 36.90 6.01 10.20
N LYS A 83 37.52 7.12 10.58
CA LYS A 83 36.85 8.41 10.87
C LYS A 83 36.05 8.98 9.69
N ALA A 84 36.48 8.77 8.45
CA ALA A 84 35.73 9.20 7.27
C ALA A 84 34.44 8.39 7.11
N VAL A 85 34.47 7.09 7.43
CA VAL A 85 33.26 6.23 7.44
C VAL A 85 32.33 6.66 8.57
N PHE A 86 32.86 7.01 9.73
CA PHE A 86 32.08 7.56 10.85
C PHE A 86 31.33 8.82 10.46
N LYS A 87 31.98 9.79 9.81
CA LYS A 87 31.33 11.03 9.34
C LYS A 87 30.18 10.75 8.36
N ARG A 88 30.34 9.77 7.47
CA ARG A 88 29.27 9.33 6.56
C ARG A 88 28.12 8.65 7.32
N LEU A 89 28.44 7.85 8.33
CA LEU A 89 27.44 7.23 9.21
C LEU A 89 26.63 8.29 9.97
N GLU A 90 27.26 9.31 10.54
CA GLU A 90 26.55 10.42 11.21
C GLU A 90 25.61 11.17 10.27
N ALA A 91 26.03 11.42 9.03
CA ALA A 91 25.15 12.01 8.02
C ALA A 91 23.96 11.09 7.70
N GLN A 92 24.20 9.78 7.55
CA GLN A 92 23.16 8.80 7.27
C GLN A 92 22.15 8.66 8.42
N ARG A 93 22.58 8.79 9.68
CA ARG A 93 21.69 8.75 10.85
C ARG A 93 20.61 9.83 10.79
N LYS A 94 20.97 11.03 10.32
CA LYS A 94 20.02 12.14 10.13
C LYS A 94 18.97 11.80 9.08
N LEU A 95 19.38 11.22 7.95
CA LEU A 95 18.46 10.77 6.89
C LEU A 95 17.52 9.66 7.38
N ALA A 96 18.03 8.72 8.18
CA ALA A 96 17.22 7.67 8.79
C ALA A 96 16.20 8.24 9.79
N ASP A 97 16.57 9.23 10.59
CA ASP A 97 15.64 9.89 11.51
C ASP A 97 14.60 10.73 10.77
N GLU A 98 15.01 11.46 9.73
CA GLU A 98 14.10 12.21 8.87
C GLU A 98 13.07 11.30 8.18
N SER A 99 13.48 10.11 7.74
CA SER A 99 12.56 9.14 7.15
C SER A 99 11.44 8.71 8.11
N VAL A 100 11.75 8.61 9.41
CA VAL A 100 10.77 8.26 10.46
C VAL A 100 9.84 9.44 10.74
N LEU A 101 10.38 10.67 10.79
CA LEU A 101 9.57 11.88 10.92
C LEU A 101 8.62 12.08 9.72
N ASN A 102 9.06 11.71 8.52
CA ASN A 102 8.22 11.72 7.32
C ASN A 102 7.07 10.70 7.44
N LEU A 103 7.33 9.49 7.97
CA LEU A 103 6.29 8.50 8.28
C LEU A 103 5.29 9.03 9.31
N GLU A 104 5.78 9.63 10.41
CA GLU A 104 4.93 10.23 11.44
C GLU A 104 4.04 11.32 10.85
N ARG A 105 4.60 12.23 10.04
CA ARG A 105 3.83 13.29 9.36
C ARG A 105 2.78 12.72 8.42
N PHE A 106 3.12 11.71 7.62
CA PHE A 106 2.16 11.05 6.73
C PHE A 106 1.00 10.40 7.49
N LEU A 107 1.28 9.77 8.64
CA LEU A 107 0.26 9.15 9.49
C LEU A 107 -0.71 10.15 10.14
N LEU A 108 -0.36 11.44 10.18
CA LEU A 108 -1.26 12.51 10.62
C LEU A 108 -2.21 12.97 9.51
N THR A 109 -1.85 12.78 8.23
CA THR A 109 -2.65 13.24 7.08
C THR A 109 -3.64 12.20 6.58
N VAL A 110 -3.52 10.95 7.03
CA VAL A 110 -4.37 9.83 6.58
C VAL A 110 -5.43 9.45 7.60
N ASP A 111 -6.58 9.03 7.10
CA ASP A 111 -7.64 8.45 7.92
C ASP A 111 -7.20 7.07 8.44
N LYS A 112 -6.87 7.04 9.74
CA LYS A 112 -6.34 5.86 10.44
C LYS A 112 -7.34 4.70 10.51
N SER A 113 -8.64 4.96 10.36
CA SER A 113 -9.66 3.90 10.36
C SER A 113 -9.53 2.95 9.16
N LYS A 114 -8.83 3.39 8.10
CA LYS A 114 -8.58 2.64 6.87
C LYS A 114 -7.23 1.91 6.86
N LEU A 115 -6.51 1.90 7.98
CA LEU A 115 -5.15 1.36 8.08
C LEU A 115 -5.01 0.38 9.24
N ASN A 116 -4.37 -0.75 8.99
CA ASN A 116 -3.92 -1.65 10.07
C ASN A 116 -2.68 -1.08 10.79
N LEU A 117 -2.92 -0.36 11.90
CA LEU A 117 -1.87 0.30 12.70
C LEU A 117 -0.99 -0.65 13.52
N SER A 118 -1.38 -1.92 13.73
CA SER A 118 -0.62 -2.85 14.59
C SER A 118 0.84 -3.03 14.12
N PHE A 119 1.07 -2.93 12.82
CA PHE A 119 2.40 -2.99 12.24
C PHE A 119 3.22 -1.73 12.49
N ILE A 120 2.57 -0.57 12.42
CA ILE A 120 3.19 0.73 12.67
C ILE A 120 3.64 0.81 14.12
N ASP A 121 2.80 0.38 15.07
CA ASP A 121 3.15 0.33 16.49
C ASP A 121 4.33 -0.62 16.75
N MET A 122 4.31 -1.78 16.09
CA MET A 122 5.41 -2.75 16.16
C MET A 122 6.72 -2.23 15.55
N LEU A 123 6.65 -1.39 14.52
CA LEU A 123 7.79 -0.71 13.92
C LEU A 123 8.36 0.34 14.88
N TYR A 124 7.51 1.19 15.47
CA TYR A 124 7.92 2.19 16.46
C TYR A 124 8.56 1.56 17.70
N GLY A 125 8.02 0.44 18.19
CA GLY A 125 8.62 -0.33 19.29
C GLY A 125 10.03 -0.86 19.00
N ARG A 126 10.44 -0.95 17.73
CA ARG A 126 11.82 -1.28 17.34
C ARG A 126 12.66 -0.03 17.11
N LEU A 127 12.10 1.00 16.50
CA LEU A 127 12.78 2.28 16.27
C LEU A 127 13.18 2.97 17.58
N SER A 128 12.45 2.71 18.69
CA SER A 128 12.81 3.20 20.03
C SER A 128 14.20 2.74 20.51
N LYS A 129 14.71 1.61 20.00
CA LYS A 129 16.02 1.07 20.36
C LYS A 129 17.19 1.68 19.57
N LYS A 130 16.93 2.59 18.62
CA LYS A 130 17.96 3.19 17.75
C LYS A 130 19.13 3.80 18.53
N SER A 131 18.82 4.60 19.56
CA SER A 131 19.85 5.28 20.37
C SER A 131 20.82 4.28 21.01
N MET A 132 20.29 3.24 21.66
CA MET A 132 21.09 2.18 22.29
C MET A 132 21.98 1.45 21.28
N ILE A 133 21.47 1.14 20.08
CA ILE A 133 22.25 0.46 19.05
C ILE A 133 23.32 1.38 18.45
N ARG A 134 23.02 2.66 18.27
CA ARG A 134 23.99 3.66 17.81
C ARG A 134 25.15 3.81 18.80
N GLN A 135 24.86 3.87 20.10
CA GLN A 135 25.89 3.88 21.14
C GLN A 135 26.78 2.63 21.11
N GLN A 136 26.21 1.44 20.88
CA GLN A 136 26.97 0.21 20.71
C GLN A 136 27.90 0.25 19.48
N VAL A 137 27.39 0.75 18.34
CA VAL A 137 28.17 0.97 17.12
C VAL A 137 29.30 1.97 17.33
N ASP A 138 29.03 3.06 18.05
CA ASP A 138 30.01 4.12 18.34
C ASP A 138 31.13 3.61 19.27
N ALA A 139 30.76 2.77 20.24
CA ALA A 139 31.70 2.02 21.08
C ALA A 139 32.41 0.87 20.34
N ARG A 140 32.11 0.66 19.05
CA ARG A 140 32.58 -0.46 18.22
C ARG A 140 32.32 -1.84 18.84
N ASN A 141 31.34 -1.93 19.73
CA ASN A 141 30.92 -3.14 20.40
C ASN A 141 29.61 -3.62 19.77
N GLY A 142 29.63 -4.66 18.94
CA GLY A 142 28.36 -5.28 18.57
C GLY A 142 28.37 -6.34 17.50
N SER A 143 27.99 -7.56 17.90
CA SER A 143 27.27 -8.52 17.05
C SER A 143 25.76 -8.17 16.93
N GLN A 144 25.24 -7.33 17.83
CA GLN A 144 23.81 -7.05 18.02
C GLN A 144 23.22 -6.02 17.03
N PHE A 145 24.04 -5.11 16.46
CA PHE A 145 23.55 -4.12 15.49
C PHE A 145 23.07 -4.77 14.18
N PHE A 146 23.74 -5.84 13.74
CA PHE A 146 23.36 -6.56 12.54
C PHE A 146 21.99 -7.22 12.68
N ILE A 147 21.70 -7.81 13.84
CA ILE A 147 20.40 -8.41 14.17
C ILE A 147 19.32 -7.33 14.22
N TYR A 148 19.63 -6.19 14.84
CA TYR A 148 18.71 -5.05 14.96
C TYR A 148 18.25 -4.52 13.59
N TYR A 149 19.19 -4.07 12.75
CA TYR A 149 18.83 -3.48 11.45
C TYR A 149 18.24 -4.52 10.49
N SER A 150 18.70 -5.77 10.53
CA SER A 150 18.10 -6.86 9.73
C SER A 150 16.66 -7.16 10.15
N SER A 151 16.29 -6.84 11.39
CA SER A 151 14.91 -6.98 11.86
C SER A 151 13.97 -5.88 11.38
N ILE A 152 14.48 -4.67 11.13
CA ILE A 152 13.73 -3.55 10.54
C ILE A 152 13.45 -3.87 9.07
N ASN A 153 14.50 -4.18 8.30
CA ASN A 153 14.38 -4.44 6.86
C ASN A 153 13.48 -5.63 6.54
N ARG A 154 13.61 -6.74 7.27
CA ARG A 154 12.79 -7.95 7.06
C ARG A 154 11.30 -7.69 7.29
N LYS A 155 10.94 -6.78 8.20
CA LYS A 155 9.54 -6.48 8.50
C LYS A 155 8.91 -5.57 7.48
N VAL A 156 9.64 -4.54 7.04
CA VAL A 156 9.16 -3.66 5.97
C VAL A 156 9.08 -4.43 4.65
N SER A 157 10.14 -5.14 4.27
CA SER A 157 10.17 -5.92 3.03
C SER A 157 9.08 -6.99 2.96
N LYS A 158 8.80 -7.71 4.05
CA LYS A 158 7.69 -8.68 4.09
C LYS A 158 6.31 -8.04 3.92
N ARG A 159 6.14 -6.75 4.18
CA ARG A 159 4.84 -6.07 4.07
C ARG A 159 4.69 -5.24 2.80
N THR A 160 5.80 -4.81 2.18
CA THR A 160 5.78 -4.19 0.86
C THR A 160 5.76 -5.23 -0.27
N ALA A 161 6.29 -6.44 -0.05
CA ALA A 161 6.31 -7.52 -1.04
C ALA A 161 5.01 -8.34 -1.13
N ILE A 162 4.10 -8.22 -0.15
CA ILE A 162 2.82 -8.93 -0.14
C ILE A 162 1.73 -7.88 -0.33
N THR A 163 0.97 -8.05 -1.40
CA THR A 163 -0.15 -7.26 -1.95
C THR A 163 -0.81 -6.18 -1.05
N PRO A 164 -1.30 -5.05 -1.63
CA PRO A 164 -1.97 -3.94 -0.92
C PRO A 164 -3.08 -4.33 0.08
N SER A 165 -3.65 -5.53 -0.06
CA SER A 165 -4.73 -6.08 0.77
C SER A 165 -4.41 -6.29 2.25
N ILE A 166 -3.15 -6.14 2.70
CA ILE A 166 -2.76 -6.33 4.11
C ILE A 166 -2.90 -5.04 4.94
N PHE A 167 -3.03 -3.89 4.27
CA PHE A 167 -3.19 -2.59 4.94
C PHE A 167 -4.64 -2.15 5.07
N ILE A 168 -5.57 -2.82 4.37
CA ILE A 168 -7.03 -2.65 4.46
C ILE A 168 -7.58 -3.56 5.57
#